data_AF-A0AAD5CMB0-F1
#
_entry.id   AF-A0AAD5CMB0-F1
#
_cell.length_a   1.000
_cell.length_b   1.000
_cell.length_c   1.000
_cell.angle_alpha   90.00
_cell.angle_beta   90.00
_cell.angle_gamma   90.00
#
_symmetry.space_group_name_H-M   'P 1'
#
loop_
_entity.id
_entity.type
_entity.pdbx_description
1 polymer ?
#
loop_
_entity_poly.entity_id
_entity_poly.type
_entity_poly.pdbx_seq_one_letter_code
_entity_poly.pdbx_strand_id
1 'polypeptide(L)'
;MIVSMAVAGAIFGAALGGWMNDKFGRKKSIMSADVLFWFGAIIMAFAPTPWVIIIGRLFVGLGVGMASMTAPLYISEASPARIRGALVSTNGLLITGGQFLSYLINLAFT
;
A
#
# COMPACT_ATOMS: atom_id res chain seq x y z
N MET A 1 2.84 16.16 -9.91
CA MET A 1 1.44 15.80 -10.24
C MET A 1 1.23 14.28 -10.29
N ILE A 2 1.97 13.52 -11.10
CA ILE A 2 1.81 12.05 -11.21
C ILE A 2 2.08 11.32 -9.89
N VAL A 3 3.18 11.64 -9.20
CA VAL A 3 3.53 11.01 -7.90
C VAL A 3 2.59 11.47 -6.78
N SER A 4 2.24 12.77 -6.76
CA SER A 4 1.36 13.37 -5.77
C SER A 4 -0.03 12.73 -5.75
N MET A 5 -0.54 12.30 -6.91
CA MET A 5 -1.85 11.63 -7.01
C MET A 5 -1.86 10.26 -6.34
N ALA A 6 -0.74 9.53 -6.36
CA ALA A 6 -0.62 8.27 -5.64
C ALA A 6 -0.68 8.47 -4.12
N VAL A 7 -0.05 9.53 -3.60
CA VAL A 7 -0.10 9.88 -2.18
C VAL A 7 -1.51 10.30 -1.78
N ALA A 8 -2.19 11.12 -2.59
CA ALA A 8 -3.58 11.47 -2.36
C ALA A 8 -4.47 10.22 -2.31
N GLY A 9 -4.35 9.33 -3.30
CA GLY A 9 -5.02 8.03 -3.30
C GLY A 9 -4.71 7.19 -2.05
N ALA A 10 -3.46 7.17 -1.59
CA ALA A 10 -3.06 6.44 -0.40
C ALA A 10 -3.69 6.97 0.89
N ILE A 11 -3.88 8.29 1.03
CA ILE A 11 -4.55 8.88 2.19
C ILE A 11 -6.01 8.41 2.26
N PHE A 12 -6.74 8.53 1.14
CA PHE A 12 -8.12 8.05 1.08
C PHE A 12 -8.21 6.53 1.24
N GLY A 13 -7.27 5.79 0.66
CA GLY A 13 -7.16 4.35 0.77
C GLY A 13 -6.93 3.90 2.21
N ALA A 14 -6.05 4.57 2.94
CA ALA A 14 -5.80 4.28 4.34
C ALA A 14 -7.05 4.50 5.21
N ALA A 15 -7.78 5.60 5.00
CA ALA A 15 -9.01 5.89 5.71
C ALA A 15 -10.11 4.83 5.43
N LEU A 16 -10.32 4.50 4.15
CA LEU A 16 -11.27 3.47 3.74
C LEU A 16 -10.86 2.08 4.24
N GLY A 17 -9.57 1.76 4.20
CA GLY A 17 -9.01 0.49 4.66
C GLY A 17 -9.19 0.26 6.16
N GLY A 18 -9.07 1.31 6.97
CA GLY A 18 -9.39 1.27 8.39
C GLY A 18 -10.85 0.87 8.64
N TRP A 19 -11.79 1.59 8.01
CA TRP A 19 -13.22 1.29 8.13
C TRP A 19 -13.58 -0.11 7.60
N MET A 20 -12.98 -0.52 6.48
CA MET A 20 -13.18 -1.83 5.87
C MET A 20 -12.67 -2.97 6.76
N ASN A 21 -11.53 -2.77 7.45
CA ASN A 21 -10.99 -3.74 8.39
C ASN A 21 -11.91 -4.00 9.57
N ASP A 22 -12.50 -2.94 10.11
CA ASP A 22 -13.39 -3.03 11.27
C ASP A 22 -14.73 -3.68 10.91
N LYS A 23 -15.25 -3.40 9.70
CA LYS A 23 -16.58 -3.87 9.29
C LYS A 23 -16.60 -5.23 8.58
N PHE A 24 -15.65 -5.49 7.69
CA PHE A 24 -15.64 -6.68 6.83
C PHE A 24 -14.57 -7.72 7.20
N GLY A 25 -13.69 -7.38 8.15
CA GLY A 25 -12.58 -8.22 8.58
C GLY A 25 -11.33 -8.08 7.72
N ARG A 26 -10.18 -8.44 8.30
CA ARG A 26 -8.84 -8.11 7.81
C ARG A 26 -8.51 -8.80 6.48
N LYS A 27 -8.89 -10.08 6.34
CA LYS A 27 -8.66 -10.86 5.11
C LYS A 27 -9.37 -10.27 3.89
N LYS A 28 -10.61 -9.79 4.04
CA LYS A 28 -11.38 -9.19 2.94
C LYS A 28 -10.84 -7.82 2.56
N SER A 29 -10.36 -7.04 3.54
CA SER A 29 -9.71 -5.76 3.30
C SER A 29 -8.44 -5.91 2.45
N ILE A 30 -7.54 -6.85 2.79
CA ILE A 30 -6.34 -7.15 1.98
C ILE A 30 -6.72 -7.56 0.56
N MET A 31 -7.68 -8.47 0.40
CA MET A 31 -8.11 -8.92 -0.92
C MET A 31 -8.72 -7.78 -1.76
N SER A 32 -9.46 -6.86 -1.14
CA SER A 32 -9.98 -5.68 -1.84
C SER A 32 -8.87 -4.71 -2.26
N ALA A 33 -7.84 -4.56 -1.42
CA ALA A 33 -6.66 -3.74 -1.74
C ALA A 33 -5.87 -4.34 -2.91
N ASP A 34 -5.70 -5.66 -2.96
CA ASP A 34 -5.04 -6.36 -4.05
C ASP A 34 -5.79 -6.19 -5.38
N VAL A 35 -7.13 -6.28 -5.35
CA VAL A 35 -7.96 -6.05 -6.54
C VAL A 35 -7.81 -4.61 -7.05
N LEU A 36 -7.85 -3.62 -6.14
CA LEU A 36 -7.61 -2.21 -6.49
C LEU A 36 -6.23 -2.00 -7.11
N PHE A 37 -5.21 -2.64 -6.55
CA PHE A 37 -3.85 -2.57 -7.06
C PHE A 37 -3.73 -3.18 -8.46
N TRP A 38 -4.35 -4.35 -8.67
CA TRP A 38 -4.38 -5.03 -9.96
C TRP A 38 -5.06 -4.19 -11.04
N PHE A 39 -6.22 -3.60 -10.76
CA PHE A 39 -6.88 -2.67 -11.68
C PHE A 39 -6.03 -1.43 -11.98
N GLY A 40 -5.42 -0.83 -10.95
CA GLY A 40 -4.54 0.33 -11.14
C GLY A 40 -3.32 -0.01 -12.01
N ALA A 41 -2.73 -1.19 -11.84
CA ALA A 41 -1.62 -1.67 -12.65
C ALA A 41 -2.02 -1.87 -14.12
N ILE A 42 -3.19 -2.46 -14.38
CA ILE A 42 -3.72 -2.62 -15.74
C ILE A 42 -3.95 -1.27 -16.42
N ILE A 43 -4.58 -0.32 -15.70
CA ILE A 43 -4.84 1.02 -16.24
C ILE A 43 -3.52 1.72 -16.61
N MET A 44 -2.48 1.56 -15.79
CA MET A 44 -1.16 2.12 -16.10
C MET A 44 -0.46 1.39 -17.26
N ALA A 45 -0.61 0.07 -17.36
CA ALA A 45 0.02 -0.73 -18.42
C ALA A 45 -0.51 -0.38 -19.81
N PHE A 46 -1.81 -0.10 -19.93
CA PHE A 46 -2.45 0.29 -21.18
C PHE A 46 -2.55 1.80 -21.37
N ALA A 47 -1.85 2.62 -20.56
CA ALA A 47 -2.03 4.06 -20.57
C ALA A 47 -1.52 4.71 -21.88
N PRO A 48 -2.42 5.27 -22.72
CA PRO A 48 -2.02 5.92 -23.98
C PRO A 48 -1.61 7.38 -23.78
N THR A 49 -1.99 8.00 -22.65
CA THR A 49 -1.73 9.41 -22.35
C THR A 49 -1.36 9.62 -20.87
N PRO A 50 -0.66 10.72 -20.53
CA PRO A 50 -0.26 11.02 -19.14
C PRO A 50 -1.43 11.11 -18.16
N TRP A 51 -2.61 11.51 -18.62
CA TRP A 51 -3.83 11.57 -17.81
C TRP A 51 -4.30 10.20 -17.33
N VAL A 52 -4.17 9.17 -18.17
CA VAL A 52 -4.55 7.80 -17.80
C VAL A 52 -3.60 7.22 -16.75
N ILE A 53 -2.32 7.58 -16.80
CA ILE A 53 -1.34 7.22 -15.77
C ILE A 53 -1.73 7.83 -14.42
N ILE A 54 -2.20 9.08 -14.41
CA ILE A 54 -2.63 9.76 -13.18
C ILE A 54 -3.82 9.02 -12.52
N ILE A 55 -4.79 8.58 -13.32
CA ILE A 55 -5.93 7.80 -12.84
C ILE A 55 -5.45 6.46 -12.30
N GLY A 56 -4.60 5.74 -13.02
CA GLY A 56 -4.02 4.47 -12.56
C GLY A 56 -3.24 4.63 -11.24
N ARG A 57 -2.49 5.73 -11.08
CA ARG A 57 -1.79 6.08 -9.83
C ARG A 57 -2.73 6.32 -8.66
N LEU A 58 -3.91 6.89 -8.90
CA LEU A 58 -4.93 7.06 -7.86
C LEU A 58 -5.42 5.68 -7.35
N PHE A 59 -5.75 4.76 -8.27
CA PHE A 59 -6.19 3.41 -7.92
C PHE A 59 -5.11 2.60 -7.19
N VAL A 60 -3.88 2.65 -7.67
CA VAL A 60 -2.74 2.04 -6.98
C VAL A 60 -2.54 2.67 -5.60
N GLY A 61 -2.61 4.00 -5.50
CA GLY A 61 -2.55 4.72 -4.23
C GLY A 61 -3.58 4.21 -3.24
N LEU A 62 -4.85 4.10 -3.66
CA LEU A 62 -5.94 3.57 -2.83
C LEU A 62 -5.62 2.16 -2.31
N GLY A 63 -5.18 1.25 -3.17
CA GLY A 63 -4.79 -0.11 -2.79
C GLY A 63 -3.63 -0.14 -1.80
N VAL A 64 -2.56 0.61 -2.07
CA VAL A 64 -1.38 0.71 -1.18
C VAL A 64 -1.76 1.27 0.18
N GLY A 65 -2.59 2.32 0.23
CA GLY A 65 -3.06 2.90 1.48
C GLY A 65 -3.84 1.91 2.34
N MET A 66 -4.77 1.16 1.72
CA MET A 66 -5.53 0.10 2.40
C MET A 66 -4.62 -1.01 2.93
N ALA A 67 -3.69 -1.49 2.10
CA ALA A 67 -2.76 -2.55 2.47
C ALA A 67 -1.82 -2.11 3.60
N SER A 68 -1.30 -0.88 3.55
CA SER A 68 -0.36 -0.35 4.54
C SER A 68 -0.97 -0.20 5.94
N MET A 69 -2.27 0.06 6.05
CA MET A 69 -2.97 0.07 7.35
C MET A 69 -3.28 -1.36 7.81
N THR A 70 -3.67 -2.24 6.89
CA THR A 70 -4.14 -3.60 7.22
C THR A 70 -3.00 -4.56 7.59
N ALA A 71 -1.86 -4.47 6.91
CA ALA A 71 -0.72 -5.37 7.11
C ALA A 71 -0.19 -5.40 8.56
N PRO A 72 0.19 -4.26 9.19
CA PRO A 72 0.69 -4.29 10.57
C PRO A 72 -0.39 -4.74 11.57
N LEU A 73 -1.66 -4.39 11.32
CA LEU A 73 -2.80 -4.81 12.13
C LEU A 73 -2.99 -6.33 12.09
N TYR A 74 -3.01 -6.90 10.89
CA TYR A 74 -3.15 -8.33 10.66
C TYR A 74 -1.97 -9.11 11.27
N ILE A 75 -0.74 -8.64 11.08
CA ILE A 75 0.44 -9.21 11.75
C ILE A 75 0.22 -9.20 13.26
N SER A 76 -0.24 -8.08 13.81
CA SER A 76 -0.41 -7.93 15.25
C SER A 76 -1.48 -8.86 15.85
N GLU A 77 -2.48 -9.26 15.06
CA GLU A 77 -3.56 -10.18 15.43
C GLU A 77 -3.19 -11.64 15.28
N ALA A 78 -2.41 -11.97 14.23
CA ALA A 78 -1.91 -13.33 14.01
C ALA A 78 -0.75 -13.69 14.95
N SER A 79 -0.09 -12.69 15.53
CA SER A 79 1.12 -12.87 16.36
C SER A 79 0.80 -13.36 17.79
N PRO A 80 1.63 -14.27 18.35
CA PRO A 80 1.61 -14.56 19.78
C PRO A 80 1.90 -13.30 20.60
N ALA A 81 1.16 -13.11 21.71
CA ALA A 81 1.25 -11.90 22.55
C ALA A 81 2.68 -11.54 22.99
N ARG A 82 3.54 -12.54 23.18
CA ARG A 82 4.95 -12.36 23.59
C ARG A 82 5.84 -11.71 22.54
N ILE A 83 5.57 -11.91 21.24
CA ILE A 83 6.44 -11.45 20.14
C ILE A 83 5.76 -10.42 19.21
N ARG A 84 4.52 -10.02 19.52
CA ARG A 84 3.73 -9.06 18.73
C ARG A 84 4.49 -7.76 18.45
N GLY A 85 5.13 -7.18 19.46
CA GLY A 85 5.89 -5.94 19.32
C GLY A 85 7.10 -6.10 18.39
N ALA A 86 7.81 -7.23 18.49
CA ALA A 86 8.95 -7.52 17.64
C ALA A 86 8.52 -7.68 16.17
N LEU A 87 7.45 -8.43 15.90
CA LEU A 87 6.94 -8.66 14.54
C LEU A 87 6.44 -7.37 13.86
N VAL A 88 5.75 -6.51 14.61
CA VAL A 88 5.31 -5.20 14.08
C VAL A 88 6.51 -4.28 13.83
N SER A 89 7.51 -4.28 14.72
CA SER A 89 8.76 -3.53 14.53
C SER A 89 9.53 -4.01 13.29
N THR A 90 9.63 -5.34 13.09
CA THR A 90 10.24 -5.92 11.88
C THR A 90 9.54 -5.45 10.60
N ASN A 91 8.20 -5.36 10.59
CA ASN A 91 7.48 -4.81 9.44
C ASN A 91 7.87 -3.35 9.16
N GLY A 92 7.97 -2.51 10.19
CA GLY A 92 8.44 -1.12 10.04
C GLY A 92 9.89 -1.02 9.54
N LEU A 93 10.77 -1.89 10.05
CA LEU A 93 12.16 -1.99 9.60
C LEU A 93 12.25 -2.42 8.13
N LEU A 94 11.45 -3.38 7.69
CA LEU A 94 11.41 -3.83 6.29
C LEU A 94 10.92 -2.72 5.35
N ILE A 95 9.88 -1.97 5.73
CA ILE A 95 9.40 -0.83 4.93
C ILE A 95 10.49 0.25 4.81
N THR A 96 11.10 0.63 5.93
CA THR A 96 12.14 1.67 5.96
C THR A 96 13.40 1.22 5.23
N GLY A 97 13.81 -0.04 5.41
CA GLY A 97 14.94 -0.65 4.71
C GLY A 97 14.70 -0.74 3.20
N GLY A 98 13.48 -1.06 2.78
CA GLY A 98 13.09 -1.03 1.36
C GLY A 98 13.16 0.38 0.77
N GLN A 99 12.68 1.39 1.50
CA GLN A 99 12.80 2.80 1.08
C GLN A 99 14.27 3.21 0.94
N PHE A 100 15.11 2.84 1.90
CA PHE A 100 16.55 3.10 1.87
C PHE A 100 17.24 2.46 0.65
N LEU A 101 16.97 1.17 0.41
CA LEU A 101 17.51 0.45 -0.75
C LEU A 101 17.02 1.06 -2.08
N SER A 102 15.76 1.48 -2.14
CA SER A 102 15.21 2.18 -3.32
C SER A 102 15.97 3.46 -3.63
N TYR A 103 16.37 4.24 -2.62
CA TYR A 103 17.18 5.44 -2.83
C TYR A 103 18.60 5.13 -3.27
N LEU A 104 19.23 4.08 -2.71
CA LEU A 104 20.56 3.64 -3.15
C LEU A 104 20.56 3.19 -4.61
N ILE A 105 19.55 2.42 -5.00
CA ILE A 105 19.36 1.98 -6.39
C ILE A 105 19.17 3.20 -7.28
N ASN A 106 18.28 4.12 -6.92
CA ASN A 106 18.04 5.32 -7.72
C ASN A 106 19.31 6.16 -7.91
N LEU A 107 20.14 6.28 -6.88
CA LEU A 107 21.44 6.95 -6.96
C LEU A 107 22.42 6.22 -7.90
N ALA A 108 22.42 4.88 -7.91
CA ALA A 108 23.30 4.12 -8.79
C ALA A 108 22.91 4.18 -10.28
N PHE A 109 21.63 4.44 -10.57
CA PHE A 109 21.09 4.56 -11.94
C PHE A 109 20.95 6.01 -12.44
N THR A 110 21.30 7.00 -11.61
CA THR A 110 21.32 8.44 -11.96
C THR A 110 22.75 8.87 -12.26
#